data_AF-M6QPQ0-F1
#
_entry.id   AF-M6QPQ0-F1
#
_cell.length_a   1.000
_cell.length_b   1.000
_cell.length_c   1.000
_cell.angle_alpha   90.00
_cell.angle_beta   90.00
_cell.angle_gamma   90.00
#
_symmetry.space_group_name_H-M   'P 1'
#
loop_
_entity.id
_entity.type
_entity.pdbx_description
1 polymer ?
#
loop_
_entity_poly.entity_id
_entity_poly.type
_entity_poly.pdbx_seq_one_letter_code
_entity_poly.pdbx_strand_id
1 'polypeptide(L)'
;MKSWSIRESLTITTNILQMFLKLYFGKTHFRGFEAISKRENNIQKVGFYNMDLKQIMIELEKMGTPTIKKIFVNHGAKEPLFGVKVGDLKKIQKKIKKNNEISLELYKTGNADAMYLAGLVADEKQIQKKDLQFWVKNAASPMISECTVAWVAAESKYGWELAREWISSDKESIASSGWSAYSSLLSIVPDDQIDSKEISKNLKRIESKIHKSQNRVKYCMNGFVIAVGGFYSELSKDALETAKRIGTVEVTMGKTACKVPDAVQYILKMQKMGKIGNKKKMARC
;
A
#
# COMPACT_ATOMS: atom_id res chain seq x y z
N MET A 1 -26.89 -21.10 39.49
CA MET A 1 -27.62 -20.78 38.25
C MET A 1 -26.60 -20.56 37.14
N LYS A 2 -26.49 -21.48 36.18
CA LYS A 2 -25.57 -21.31 35.03
C LYS A 2 -26.22 -20.35 34.04
N SER A 3 -25.59 -19.21 33.77
CA SER A 3 -26.01 -18.29 32.71
C SER A 3 -25.74 -18.94 31.35
N TRP A 4 -26.79 -19.33 30.67
CA TRP A 4 -26.71 -19.82 29.30
C TRP A 4 -26.25 -18.68 28.40
N SER A 5 -25.31 -18.94 27.48
CA SER A 5 -24.96 -17.93 26.49
C SER A 5 -26.15 -17.73 25.56
N ILE A 6 -26.37 -16.48 25.11
CA ILE A 6 -27.42 -16.11 24.14
C ILE A 6 -27.45 -17.06 22.92
N ARG A 7 -26.28 -17.62 22.55
CA ARG A 7 -26.09 -18.57 21.45
C ARG A 7 -26.73 -19.94 21.68
N GLU A 8 -26.68 -20.47 22.91
CA GLU A 8 -27.25 -21.77 23.25
C GLU A 8 -28.78 -21.67 23.39
N SER A 9 -29.29 -20.58 23.93
CA SER A 9 -30.74 -20.32 24.01
C SER A 9 -31.38 -20.20 22.62
N LEU A 10 -30.75 -19.51 21.67
CA LEU A 10 -31.23 -19.35 20.29
C LEU A 10 -31.26 -20.65 19.47
N THR A 11 -30.30 -21.55 19.73
CA THR A 11 -30.19 -22.84 19.02
C THR A 11 -31.23 -23.86 19.51
N ILE A 12 -31.55 -23.83 20.80
CA ILE A 12 -32.60 -24.68 21.39
C ILE A 12 -33.99 -24.23 20.91
N THR A 13 -34.24 -22.92 20.86
CA THR A 13 -35.53 -22.40 20.39
C THR A 13 -35.81 -22.70 18.93
N THR A 14 -34.79 -22.69 18.06
CA THR A 14 -34.96 -23.01 16.63
C THR A 14 -35.21 -24.48 16.38
N ASN A 15 -34.54 -25.39 17.10
CA ASN A 15 -34.74 -26.82 16.95
C ASN A 15 -36.11 -27.28 17.49
N ILE A 16 -36.59 -26.71 18.60
CA ILE A 16 -37.92 -27.03 19.15
C ILE A 16 -39.03 -26.51 18.23
N LEU A 17 -38.88 -25.28 17.71
CA LEU A 17 -39.85 -24.70 16.78
C LEU A 17 -39.93 -25.47 15.45
N GLN A 18 -38.78 -25.95 14.94
CA GLN A 18 -38.73 -26.82 13.76
C GLN A 18 -39.39 -28.17 14.00
N MET A 19 -39.27 -28.74 15.21
CA MET A 19 -39.90 -30.02 15.56
C MET A 19 -41.43 -29.87 15.67
N PHE A 20 -41.91 -28.76 16.25
CA PHE A 20 -43.34 -28.44 16.35
C PHE A 20 -44.00 -28.20 14.98
N LEU A 21 -43.35 -27.45 14.09
CA LEU A 21 -43.88 -27.17 12.75
C LEU A 21 -43.98 -28.43 11.88
N LYS A 22 -43.08 -29.41 12.08
CA LYS A 22 -43.06 -30.69 11.35
C LYS A 22 -44.21 -31.63 11.74
N LEU A 23 -44.73 -31.47 12.95
CA LEU A 23 -45.86 -32.25 13.48
C LEU A 23 -47.21 -31.67 13.07
N TYR A 24 -47.32 -30.35 12.86
CA TYR A 24 -48.61 -29.68 12.65
C TYR A 24 -48.91 -29.25 11.21
N PHE A 25 -47.90 -29.01 10.37
CA PHE A 25 -48.10 -28.51 9.01
C PHE A 25 -47.41 -29.45 8.01
N GLY A 26 -48.20 -30.17 7.22
CA GLY A 26 -47.71 -31.18 6.27
C GLY A 26 -46.64 -30.68 5.28
N LYS A 27 -46.02 -31.65 4.56
CA LYS A 27 -44.80 -31.53 3.73
C LYS A 27 -44.69 -30.28 2.83
N THR A 28 -45.78 -29.64 2.44
CA THR A 28 -45.80 -28.47 1.56
C THR A 28 -45.34 -27.16 2.23
N HIS A 29 -45.51 -26.99 3.55
CA HIS A 29 -45.00 -25.80 4.27
C HIS A 29 -43.52 -25.91 4.68
N PHE A 30 -42.94 -27.11 4.60
CA PHE A 30 -41.55 -27.37 4.96
C PHE A 30 -40.54 -26.77 3.95
N ARG A 31 -40.92 -26.69 2.66
CA ARG A 31 -40.07 -26.10 1.61
C ARG A 31 -39.84 -24.60 1.81
N GLY A 32 -40.82 -23.87 2.36
CA GLY A 32 -40.66 -22.46 2.71
C GLY A 32 -39.69 -22.25 3.87
N PHE A 33 -39.75 -23.10 4.89
CA PHE A 33 -38.85 -23.05 6.04
C PHE A 33 -37.42 -23.50 5.74
N GLU A 34 -37.23 -24.54 4.90
CA GLU A 34 -35.90 -24.90 4.41
C GLU A 34 -35.28 -23.81 3.53
N ALA A 35 -36.09 -23.08 2.75
CA ALA A 35 -35.63 -21.93 1.98
C ALA A 35 -35.26 -20.73 2.87
N ILE A 36 -35.99 -20.51 3.98
CA ILE A 36 -35.69 -19.48 4.98
C ILE A 36 -34.43 -19.86 5.79
N SER A 37 -34.31 -21.09 6.27
CA SER A 37 -33.11 -21.59 6.94
C SER A 37 -31.88 -21.64 6.02
N LYS A 38 -32.05 -22.00 4.74
CA LYS A 38 -30.98 -21.87 3.74
C LYS A 38 -30.67 -20.41 3.45
N ARG A 39 -31.65 -19.49 3.46
CA ARG A 39 -31.41 -18.04 3.36
C ARG A 39 -30.70 -17.49 4.58
N GLU A 40 -31.07 -17.87 5.80
CA GLU A 40 -30.39 -17.46 7.04
C GLU A 40 -28.98 -18.04 7.12
N ASN A 41 -28.78 -19.30 6.72
CA ASN A 41 -27.45 -19.90 6.57
C ASN A 41 -26.66 -19.28 5.40
N ASN A 42 -27.31 -18.81 4.33
CA ASN A 42 -26.66 -18.03 3.28
C ASN A 42 -26.37 -16.60 3.73
N ILE A 43 -27.19 -15.99 4.59
CA ILE A 43 -26.95 -14.67 5.18
C ILE A 43 -25.80 -14.77 6.20
N GLN A 44 -25.64 -15.92 6.88
CA GLN A 44 -24.46 -16.23 7.70
C GLN A 44 -23.23 -16.64 6.86
N LYS A 45 -23.39 -17.29 5.70
CA LYS A 45 -22.29 -17.57 4.74
C LYS A 45 -21.88 -16.37 3.90
N VAL A 46 -22.76 -15.40 3.73
CA VAL A 46 -22.49 -14.03 3.24
C VAL A 46 -22.21 -13.12 4.45
N GLY A 47 -21.67 -13.69 5.53
CA GLY A 47 -20.91 -12.93 6.50
C GLY A 47 -19.65 -12.45 5.81
N PHE A 48 -19.57 -11.14 5.54
CA PHE A 48 -18.29 -10.48 5.36
C PHE A 48 -17.36 -11.00 6.46
N TYR A 49 -16.31 -11.74 6.10
CA TYR A 49 -15.18 -12.01 6.99
C TYR A 49 -14.48 -10.66 7.22
N ASN A 50 -15.11 -9.78 7.99
CA ASN A 50 -14.49 -8.58 8.50
C ASN A 50 -13.52 -9.05 9.58
N MET A 51 -12.29 -9.31 9.17
CA MET A 51 -11.20 -9.51 10.11
C MET A 51 -11.02 -8.20 10.90
N ASP A 52 -11.11 -8.28 12.22
CA ASP A 52 -10.78 -7.16 13.08
C ASP A 52 -9.25 -6.98 13.20
N LEU A 53 -8.81 -5.82 13.71
CA LEU A 53 -7.38 -5.52 13.88
C LEU A 53 -6.63 -6.61 14.64
N LYS A 54 -7.19 -7.12 15.73
CA LYS A 54 -6.53 -8.11 16.60
C LYS A 54 -6.28 -9.42 15.85
N GLN A 55 -7.29 -9.89 15.11
CA GLN A 55 -7.16 -11.08 14.27
C GLN A 55 -6.11 -10.89 13.18
N ILE A 56 -6.09 -9.70 12.54
CA ILE A 56 -5.08 -9.39 11.52
C ILE A 56 -3.68 -9.41 12.10
N MET A 57 -3.46 -8.79 13.27
CA MET A 57 -2.14 -8.76 13.91
C MET A 57 -1.65 -10.16 14.30
N ILE A 58 -2.53 -11.02 14.82
CA ILE A 58 -2.20 -12.43 15.12
C ILE A 58 -1.82 -13.20 13.85
N GLU A 59 -2.55 -13.00 12.76
CA GLU A 59 -2.24 -13.65 11.48
C GLU A 59 -0.91 -13.16 10.89
N LEU A 60 -0.64 -11.85 10.95
CA LEU A 60 0.63 -11.27 10.52
C LEU A 60 1.81 -11.84 11.33
N GLU A 61 1.67 -11.95 12.64
CA GLU A 61 2.69 -12.53 13.51
C GLU A 61 2.99 -13.99 13.14
N LYS A 62 1.95 -14.81 12.94
CA LYS A 62 2.09 -16.21 12.51
C LYS A 62 2.76 -16.37 11.14
N MET A 63 2.56 -15.41 10.24
CA MET A 63 3.18 -15.42 8.90
C MET A 63 4.61 -14.88 8.90
N GLY A 64 5.04 -14.22 9.98
CA GLY A 64 6.37 -13.66 10.13
C GLY A 64 7.45 -14.74 10.18
N THR A 65 8.60 -14.46 9.58
CA THR A 65 9.75 -15.36 9.65
C THR A 65 11.04 -14.59 9.97
N PRO A 66 11.97 -15.17 10.78
CA PRO A 66 13.23 -14.51 11.11
C PRO A 66 14.07 -14.17 9.88
N THR A 67 14.03 -15.01 8.85
CA THR A 67 14.77 -14.81 7.59
C THR A 67 14.29 -13.57 6.85
N ILE A 68 12.98 -13.42 6.65
CA ILE A 68 12.42 -12.25 5.96
C ILE A 68 12.58 -10.99 6.81
N LYS A 69 12.37 -11.09 8.12
CA LYS A 69 12.65 -10.00 9.07
C LYS A 69 14.08 -9.48 8.94
N LYS A 70 15.07 -10.38 8.93
CA LYS A 70 16.49 -10.03 8.73
C LYS A 70 16.72 -9.32 7.39
N ILE A 71 16.07 -9.78 6.31
CA ILE A 71 16.16 -9.11 5.01
C ILE A 71 15.61 -7.68 5.10
N PHE A 72 14.45 -7.48 5.69
CA PHE A 72 13.86 -6.14 5.80
C PHE A 72 14.69 -5.21 6.69
N VAL A 73 15.21 -5.69 7.81
CA VAL A 73 16.15 -4.93 8.67
C VAL A 73 17.42 -4.58 7.91
N ASN A 74 17.96 -5.49 7.11
CA ASN A 74 19.12 -5.21 6.26
C ASN A 74 18.84 -4.13 5.21
N HIS A 75 17.58 -3.95 4.80
CA HIS A 75 17.13 -2.86 3.92
C HIS A 75 16.70 -1.59 4.68
N GLY A 76 16.93 -1.53 5.99
CA GLY A 76 16.68 -0.36 6.83
C GLY A 76 15.31 -0.32 7.52
N ALA A 77 14.51 -1.39 7.46
CA ALA A 77 13.28 -1.46 8.24
C ALA A 77 13.58 -1.40 9.75
N LYS A 78 12.69 -0.74 10.49
CA LYS A 78 12.76 -0.53 11.94
C LYS A 78 11.73 -1.40 12.64
N GLU A 79 12.09 -1.85 13.85
CA GLU A 79 11.16 -2.53 14.74
C GLU A 79 10.03 -1.58 15.20
N PRO A 80 8.83 -2.11 15.51
CA PRO A 80 8.45 -3.53 15.45
C PRO A 80 8.20 -4.03 14.01
N LEU A 81 8.64 -5.25 13.70
CA LEU A 81 8.22 -5.98 12.49
C LEU A 81 8.26 -7.50 12.70
N PHE A 82 7.36 -8.22 12.04
CA PHE A 82 7.30 -9.69 12.05
C PHE A 82 8.12 -10.32 10.92
N GLY A 83 8.25 -9.63 9.79
CA GLY A 83 8.93 -10.14 8.60
C GLY A 83 8.03 -11.03 7.75
N VAL A 84 6.94 -10.46 7.23
CA VAL A 84 5.97 -11.15 6.37
C VAL A 84 6.30 -10.89 4.91
N LYS A 85 6.24 -11.93 4.06
CA LYS A 85 6.43 -11.73 2.61
C LYS A 85 5.28 -10.89 2.06
N VAL A 86 5.59 -9.91 1.21
CA VAL A 86 4.58 -9.07 0.54
C VAL A 86 3.53 -9.90 -0.21
N GLY A 87 3.93 -11.02 -0.83
CA GLY A 87 3.01 -11.93 -1.49
C GLY A 87 1.99 -12.59 -0.54
N ASP A 88 2.35 -12.80 0.72
CA ASP A 88 1.47 -13.36 1.75
C ASP A 88 0.53 -12.28 2.32
N LEU A 89 0.98 -11.02 2.42
CA LEU A 89 0.10 -9.89 2.78
C LEU A 89 -1.10 -9.77 1.83
N LYS A 90 -0.92 -10.07 0.53
CA LYS A 90 -2.02 -10.08 -0.45
C LYS A 90 -3.11 -11.11 -0.14
N LYS A 91 -2.82 -12.17 0.62
CA LYS A 91 -3.83 -13.15 1.07
C LYS A 91 -4.76 -12.54 2.11
N ILE A 92 -4.21 -11.73 3.03
CA ILE A 92 -4.99 -10.99 4.03
C ILE A 92 -5.74 -9.83 3.36
N GLN A 93 -5.06 -9.08 2.47
CA GLN A 93 -5.68 -8.01 1.68
C GLN A 93 -6.93 -8.49 0.93
N LYS A 94 -6.93 -9.69 0.34
CA LYS A 94 -8.10 -10.24 -0.36
C LYS A 94 -9.31 -10.46 0.55
N LYS A 95 -9.09 -10.75 1.84
CA LYS A 95 -10.15 -10.94 2.84
C LYS A 95 -10.71 -9.60 3.28
N ILE A 96 -9.82 -8.65 3.64
CA ILE A 96 -10.19 -7.29 4.11
C ILE A 96 -10.77 -6.43 2.97
N LYS A 97 -10.23 -6.60 1.76
CA LYS A 97 -10.42 -5.73 0.59
C LYS A 97 -10.01 -4.29 0.93
N LYS A 98 -10.71 -3.30 0.37
CA LYS A 98 -10.53 -1.88 0.68
C LYS A 98 -11.35 -1.56 1.94
N ASN A 99 -10.66 -1.15 3.01
CA ASN A 99 -11.26 -0.76 4.29
C ASN A 99 -10.38 0.31 4.96
N ASN A 100 -10.86 1.56 4.94
CA ASN A 100 -10.08 2.70 5.45
C ASN A 100 -9.93 2.68 6.97
N GLU A 101 -10.95 2.25 7.71
CA GLU A 101 -10.91 2.20 9.17
C GLU A 101 -9.81 1.24 9.65
N ILE A 102 -9.82 0.01 9.13
CA ILE A 102 -8.78 -0.99 9.40
C ILE A 102 -7.41 -0.52 8.92
N SER A 103 -7.34 0.17 7.78
CA SER A 103 -6.08 0.75 7.29
C SER A 103 -5.47 1.73 8.30
N LEU A 104 -6.27 2.67 8.80
CA LEU A 104 -5.81 3.65 9.78
C LEU A 104 -5.39 3.00 11.11
N GLU A 105 -6.11 1.97 11.56
CA GLU A 105 -5.76 1.21 12.75
C GLU A 105 -4.46 0.42 12.59
N LEU A 106 -4.31 -0.30 11.47
CA LEU A 106 -3.08 -1.04 11.15
C LEU A 106 -1.86 -0.13 11.13
N TYR A 107 -1.99 1.07 10.56
CA TYR A 107 -0.89 2.02 10.50
C TYR A 107 -0.46 2.50 11.89
N LYS A 108 -1.42 2.73 12.80
CA LYS A 108 -1.17 3.17 14.18
C LYS A 108 -0.41 2.14 15.02
N THR A 109 -0.39 0.87 14.62
CA THR A 109 0.36 -0.18 15.34
C THR A 109 1.87 0.07 15.31
N GLY A 110 2.37 0.84 14.35
CA GLY A 110 3.81 1.06 14.14
C GLY A 110 4.57 -0.18 13.63
N ASN A 111 3.89 -1.32 13.45
CA ASN A 111 4.51 -2.53 12.93
C ASN A 111 4.69 -2.43 11.41
N ALA A 112 5.91 -2.60 10.90
CA ALA A 112 6.20 -2.37 9.48
C ALA A 112 5.37 -3.26 8.53
N ASP A 113 5.10 -4.52 8.88
CA ASP A 113 4.26 -5.41 8.05
C ASP A 113 2.80 -4.96 8.06
N ALA A 114 2.30 -4.55 9.23
CA ALA A 114 0.94 -4.01 9.39
C ALA A 114 0.76 -2.66 8.67
N MET A 115 1.72 -1.76 8.79
CA MET A 115 1.74 -0.48 8.07
C MET A 115 1.82 -0.70 6.56
N TYR A 116 2.55 -1.71 6.09
CA TYR A 116 2.56 -2.06 4.67
C TYR A 116 1.18 -2.56 4.21
N LEU A 117 0.56 -3.47 4.97
CA LEU A 117 -0.81 -3.94 4.70
C LEU A 117 -1.83 -2.79 4.76
N ALA A 118 -1.67 -1.83 5.67
CA ALA A 118 -2.51 -0.63 5.76
C ALA A 118 -2.57 0.09 4.42
N GLY A 119 -1.42 0.29 3.77
CA GLY A 119 -1.35 0.86 2.44
C GLY A 119 -2.13 0.04 1.41
N LEU A 120 -2.03 -1.29 1.44
CA LEU A 120 -2.73 -2.17 0.50
C LEU A 120 -4.27 -2.14 0.63
N VAL A 121 -4.79 -1.83 1.82
CA VAL A 121 -6.24 -1.82 2.12
C VAL A 121 -6.83 -0.42 2.29
N ALA A 122 -6.03 0.65 2.25
CA ALA A 122 -6.51 2.02 2.41
C ALA A 122 -7.51 2.41 1.31
N ASP A 123 -8.51 3.22 1.65
CA ASP A 123 -9.39 3.85 0.67
C ASP A 123 -8.88 5.26 0.35
N GLU A 124 -8.30 5.42 -0.83
CA GLU A 124 -7.76 6.69 -1.33
C GLU A 124 -8.81 7.81 -1.41
N LYS A 125 -10.10 7.47 -1.49
CA LYS A 125 -11.19 8.45 -1.53
C LYS A 125 -11.61 8.92 -0.14
N GLN A 126 -11.40 8.10 0.89
CA GLN A 126 -11.82 8.39 2.27
C GLN A 126 -10.67 8.91 3.14
N ILE A 127 -9.42 8.55 2.84
CA ILE A 127 -8.26 8.99 3.61
C ILE A 127 -8.16 10.52 3.60
N GLN A 128 -7.92 11.13 4.76
CA GLN A 128 -7.82 12.58 4.90
C GLN A 128 -6.37 13.05 4.85
N LYS A 129 -6.17 14.31 4.49
CA LYS A 129 -4.82 14.92 4.48
C LYS A 129 -4.11 14.77 5.82
N LYS A 130 -4.85 14.92 6.93
CA LYS A 130 -4.31 14.74 8.29
C LYS A 130 -3.81 13.33 8.55
N ASP A 131 -4.43 12.32 7.96
CA ASP A 131 -4.02 10.93 8.10
C ASP A 131 -2.72 10.69 7.33
N LEU A 132 -2.63 11.17 6.08
CA LEU A 132 -1.39 11.10 5.30
C LEU A 132 -0.23 11.86 5.95
N GLN A 133 -0.52 12.99 6.58
CA GLN A 133 0.45 13.75 7.37
C GLN A 133 0.88 13.01 8.64
N PHE A 134 -0.03 12.30 9.30
CA PHE A 134 0.33 11.39 10.38
C PHE A 134 1.19 10.24 9.86
N TRP A 135 0.84 9.67 8.71
CA TRP A 135 1.56 8.56 8.12
C TRP A 135 3.00 8.95 7.79
N VAL A 136 3.21 10.01 7.00
CA VAL A 136 4.56 10.42 6.58
C VAL A 136 5.48 10.74 7.76
N LYS A 137 4.93 11.30 8.86
CA LYS A 137 5.69 11.60 10.09
C LYS A 137 6.16 10.35 10.84
N ASN A 138 5.43 9.24 10.71
CA ASN A 138 5.69 7.99 11.43
C ASN A 138 6.28 6.89 10.52
N ALA A 139 6.62 7.21 9.28
CA ALA A 139 7.20 6.30 8.30
C ALA A 139 8.72 6.13 8.50
N ALA A 140 9.13 5.50 9.61
CA ALA A 140 10.55 5.32 9.96
C ALA A 140 11.29 4.31 9.06
N SER A 141 10.57 3.39 8.41
CA SER A 141 11.14 2.37 7.53
C SER A 141 11.05 2.80 6.06
N PRO A 142 12.11 2.64 5.24
CA PRO A 142 12.09 2.98 3.81
C PRO A 142 10.93 2.34 3.04
N MET A 143 10.61 1.07 3.34
CA MET A 143 9.47 0.38 2.72
C MET A 143 8.11 1.02 3.04
N ILE A 144 8.01 1.83 4.08
CA ILE A 144 6.78 2.52 4.45
C ILE A 144 6.77 3.92 3.84
N SER A 145 7.85 4.68 3.99
CA SER A 145 7.94 6.03 3.45
C SER A 145 7.89 6.03 1.92
N GLU A 146 8.65 5.15 1.27
CA GLU A 146 8.87 5.16 -0.17
C GLU A 146 7.83 4.36 -0.95
N CYS A 147 7.09 3.47 -0.28
CA CYS A 147 6.02 2.69 -0.89
C CYS A 147 4.67 3.06 -0.28
N THR A 148 4.31 2.50 0.88
CA THR A 148 2.98 2.66 1.52
C THR A 148 2.46 4.09 1.51
N VAL A 149 3.20 5.03 2.11
CA VAL A 149 2.77 6.43 2.22
C VAL A 149 2.72 7.10 0.86
N ALA A 150 3.77 6.91 0.05
CA ALA A 150 3.87 7.49 -1.28
C ALA A 150 2.74 7.06 -2.21
N TRP A 151 2.40 5.77 -2.23
CA TRP A 151 1.35 5.23 -3.08
C TRP A 151 -0.03 5.73 -2.68
N VAL A 152 -0.35 5.69 -1.39
CA VAL A 152 -1.67 6.11 -0.89
C VAL A 152 -1.85 7.62 -1.08
N ALA A 153 -0.79 8.41 -0.87
CA ALA A 153 -0.81 9.84 -1.15
C ALA A 153 -1.05 10.11 -2.64
N ALA A 154 -0.31 9.45 -3.54
CA ALA A 154 -0.42 9.63 -4.99
C ALA A 154 -1.80 9.26 -5.54
N GLU A 155 -2.44 8.24 -4.99
CA GLU A 155 -3.79 7.82 -5.40
C GLU A 155 -4.91 8.67 -4.76
N SER A 156 -4.59 9.46 -3.73
CA SER A 156 -5.55 10.37 -3.11
C SER A 156 -5.64 11.70 -3.84
N LYS A 157 -6.70 12.48 -3.58
CA LYS A 157 -6.84 13.85 -4.10
C LYS A 157 -5.77 14.84 -3.61
N TYR A 158 -4.95 14.45 -2.63
CA TYR A 158 -3.91 15.30 -2.03
C TYR A 158 -2.52 15.06 -2.62
N GLY A 159 -2.37 14.13 -3.58
CA GLY A 159 -1.08 13.64 -4.05
C GLY A 159 -0.09 14.72 -4.47
N TRP A 160 -0.47 15.59 -5.42
CA TRP A 160 0.40 16.66 -5.90
C TRP A 160 0.77 17.70 -4.83
N GLU A 161 -0.19 18.06 -3.98
CA GLU A 161 0.01 19.01 -2.89
C GLU A 161 1.02 18.47 -1.87
N LEU A 162 0.81 17.23 -1.42
CA LEU A 162 1.67 16.59 -0.43
C LEU A 162 3.05 16.26 -1.00
N ALA A 163 3.15 15.83 -2.26
CA ALA A 163 4.43 15.58 -2.90
C ALA A 163 5.29 16.87 -2.93
N ARG A 164 4.70 18.02 -3.31
CA ARG A 164 5.35 19.34 -3.29
C ARG A 164 5.85 19.73 -1.90
N GLU A 165 4.99 19.55 -0.90
CA GLU A 165 5.32 19.84 0.50
C GLU A 165 6.49 18.97 0.98
N TRP A 166 6.37 17.66 0.77
CA TRP A 166 7.28 16.67 1.35
C TRP A 166 8.69 16.73 0.75
N ILE A 167 8.86 16.96 -0.56
CA ILE A 167 10.21 17.07 -1.17
C ILE A 167 11.04 18.25 -0.63
N SER A 168 10.41 19.18 0.09
CA SER A 168 11.07 20.35 0.68
C SER A 168 11.42 20.16 2.15
N SER A 169 11.08 19.01 2.75
CA SER A 169 11.39 18.69 4.14
C SER A 169 12.87 18.34 4.34
N ASP A 170 13.45 18.77 5.46
CA ASP A 170 14.80 18.38 5.88
C ASP A 170 14.86 16.97 6.48
N LYS A 171 13.72 16.41 6.89
CA LYS A 171 13.64 15.02 7.38
C LYS A 171 13.71 14.03 6.21
N GLU A 172 14.72 13.15 6.23
CA GLU A 172 15.00 12.18 5.15
C GLU A 172 13.77 11.41 4.69
N SER A 173 13.07 10.77 5.62
CA SER A 173 11.93 9.89 5.31
C SER A 173 10.79 10.65 4.65
N ILE A 174 10.50 11.88 5.08
CA ILE A 174 9.46 12.73 4.49
C ILE A 174 9.87 13.15 3.08
N ALA A 175 11.11 13.62 2.89
CA ALA A 175 11.61 13.98 1.56
C ALA A 175 11.59 12.79 0.59
N SER A 176 12.02 11.62 1.04
CA SER A 176 11.92 10.37 0.28
C SER A 176 10.48 10.01 -0.08
N SER A 177 9.53 10.13 0.86
CA SER A 177 8.10 9.96 0.56
C SER A 177 7.61 10.91 -0.52
N GLY A 178 8.02 12.19 -0.48
CA GLY A 178 7.65 13.17 -1.50
C GLY A 178 8.12 12.78 -2.91
N TRP A 179 9.40 12.41 -3.05
CA TRP A 179 9.96 12.00 -4.34
C TRP A 179 9.34 10.69 -4.87
N SER A 180 9.07 9.74 -3.98
CA SER A 180 8.35 8.51 -4.35
C SER A 180 6.87 8.78 -4.69
N ALA A 181 6.22 9.74 -4.03
CA ALA A 181 4.85 10.14 -4.35
C ALA A 181 4.78 10.78 -5.74
N TYR A 182 5.73 11.66 -6.08
CA TYR A 182 5.87 12.18 -7.46
C TYR A 182 6.05 11.06 -8.49
N SER A 183 6.95 10.12 -8.22
CA SER A 183 7.20 8.97 -9.10
C SER A 183 5.93 8.13 -9.31
N SER A 184 5.14 7.98 -8.25
CA SER A 184 3.86 7.26 -8.27
C SER A 184 2.80 8.02 -9.08
N LEU A 185 2.68 9.34 -8.87
CA LEU A 185 1.79 10.23 -9.64
C LEU A 185 2.10 10.17 -11.13
N LEU A 186 3.38 10.32 -11.51
CA LEU A 186 3.83 10.20 -12.90
C LEU A 186 3.41 8.87 -13.54
N SER A 187 3.37 7.80 -12.75
CA SER A 187 3.03 6.46 -13.24
C SER A 187 1.53 6.21 -13.42
N ILE A 188 0.64 7.01 -12.81
CA ILE A 188 -0.82 6.75 -12.83
C ILE A 188 -1.63 7.91 -13.40
N VAL A 189 -1.13 9.14 -13.33
CA VAL A 189 -1.84 10.34 -13.79
C VAL A 189 -1.68 10.47 -15.30
N PRO A 190 -2.78 10.73 -16.05
CA PRO A 190 -2.73 11.06 -17.48
C PRO A 190 -1.80 12.24 -17.78
N ASP A 191 -1.13 12.23 -18.94
CA ASP A 191 -0.11 13.23 -19.31
C ASP A 191 -0.67 14.66 -19.35
N ASP A 192 -1.94 14.84 -19.74
CA ASP A 192 -2.63 16.14 -19.83
C ASP A 192 -2.92 16.79 -18.47
N GLN A 193 -2.76 16.05 -17.37
CA GLN A 193 -2.94 16.53 -16.00
C GLN A 193 -1.61 16.78 -15.27
N ILE A 194 -0.48 16.65 -15.97
CA ILE A 194 0.86 16.85 -15.42
C ILE A 194 1.38 18.22 -15.85
N ASP A 195 1.82 19.03 -14.88
CA ASP A 195 2.52 20.29 -15.18
C ASP A 195 3.96 20.00 -15.62
N SER A 196 4.20 20.05 -16.94
CA SER A 196 5.53 19.79 -17.52
C SER A 196 6.61 20.74 -17.02
N LYS A 197 6.27 22.00 -16.70
CA LYS A 197 7.22 22.98 -16.17
C LYS A 197 7.64 22.60 -14.75
N GLU A 198 6.70 22.13 -13.93
CA GLU A 198 7.00 21.63 -12.59
C GLU A 198 7.95 20.43 -12.64
N ILE A 199 7.68 19.46 -13.51
CA ILE A 199 8.53 18.26 -13.67
C ILE A 199 9.92 18.63 -14.19
N SER A 200 10.02 19.51 -15.19
CA SER A 200 11.30 20.01 -15.72
C SER A 200 12.11 20.75 -14.65
N LYS A 201 11.47 21.58 -13.83
CA LYS A 201 12.11 22.26 -12.68
C LYS A 201 12.65 21.24 -11.67
N ASN A 202 11.90 20.17 -11.41
CA ASN A 202 12.32 19.11 -10.50
C ASN A 202 13.50 18.30 -11.07
N LEU A 203 13.55 18.01 -12.37
CA LEU A 203 14.74 17.41 -13.01
C LEU A 203 16.00 18.25 -12.79
N LYS A 204 15.93 19.57 -13.04
CA LYS A 204 17.05 20.50 -12.81
C LYS A 204 17.47 20.56 -11.34
N ARG A 205 16.49 20.53 -10.42
CA ARG A 205 16.76 20.46 -8.97
C ARG A 205 17.51 19.19 -8.61
N ILE A 206 17.14 18.05 -9.18
CA ILE A 206 17.80 16.77 -8.92
C ILE A 206 19.22 16.79 -9.46
N GLU A 207 19.40 17.20 -10.72
CA GLU A 207 20.72 17.29 -11.37
C GLU A 207 21.75 18.03 -10.50
N SER A 208 21.34 19.15 -9.90
CA SER A 208 22.24 19.99 -9.09
C SER A 208 22.43 19.52 -7.64
N LYS A 209 21.51 18.71 -7.08
CA LYS A 209 21.49 18.40 -5.64
C LYS A 209 21.68 16.93 -5.29
N ILE A 210 21.38 15.98 -6.18
CA ILE A 210 21.26 14.55 -5.85
C ILE A 210 22.49 14.00 -5.11
N HIS A 211 23.70 14.31 -5.55
CA HIS A 211 24.92 13.79 -4.92
C HIS A 211 25.18 14.32 -3.51
N LYS A 212 24.60 15.47 -3.17
CA LYS A 212 24.68 16.12 -1.85
C LYS A 212 23.47 15.82 -0.96
N SER A 213 22.43 15.17 -1.49
CA SER A 213 21.22 14.84 -0.76
C SER A 213 21.46 13.69 0.24
N GLN A 214 20.55 13.54 1.20
CA GLN A 214 20.53 12.43 2.14
C GLN A 214 20.36 11.08 1.42
N ASN A 215 20.90 10.01 2.01
CA ASN A 215 21.08 8.71 1.39
C ASN A 215 19.83 8.16 0.68
N ARG A 216 18.70 8.04 1.40
CA ARG A 216 17.43 7.55 0.82
C ARG A 216 16.79 8.57 -0.12
N VAL A 217 17.04 9.86 0.09
CA VAL A 217 16.56 10.91 -0.82
C VAL A 217 17.24 10.77 -2.19
N LYS A 218 18.54 10.44 -2.25
CA LYS A 218 19.23 10.17 -3.53
C LYS A 218 18.54 9.04 -4.30
N TYR A 219 18.20 7.96 -3.59
CA TYR A 219 17.52 6.80 -4.17
C TYR A 219 16.17 7.19 -4.79
N CYS A 220 15.35 7.94 -4.05
CA CYS A 220 14.03 8.38 -4.53
C CYS A 220 14.13 9.43 -5.65
N MET A 221 15.12 10.33 -5.60
CA MET A 221 15.39 11.28 -6.69
C MET A 221 15.80 10.55 -7.97
N ASN A 222 16.66 9.54 -7.88
CA ASN A 222 17.00 8.69 -9.02
C ASN A 222 15.75 7.95 -9.57
N GLY A 223 14.91 7.44 -8.67
CA GLY A 223 13.61 6.87 -9.00
C GLY A 223 12.68 7.85 -9.74
N PHE A 224 12.67 9.13 -9.34
CA PHE A 224 11.92 10.17 -10.04
C PHE A 224 12.42 10.40 -11.45
N VAL A 225 13.74 10.48 -11.66
CA VAL A 225 14.32 10.64 -13.02
C VAL A 225 13.91 9.47 -13.92
N ILE A 226 13.98 8.24 -13.39
CA ILE A 226 13.49 7.04 -14.10
C ILE A 226 12.00 7.13 -14.38
N ALA A 227 11.19 7.59 -13.42
CA ALA A 227 9.74 7.71 -13.58
C ALA A 227 9.37 8.75 -14.63
N VAL A 228 10.03 9.90 -14.69
CA VAL A 228 9.83 10.89 -15.77
C VAL A 228 10.22 10.26 -17.11
N GLY A 229 11.42 9.69 -17.19
CA GLY A 229 11.93 9.04 -18.40
C GLY A 229 11.02 7.94 -18.93
N GLY A 230 10.41 7.16 -18.04
CA GLY A 230 9.61 5.99 -18.37
C GLY A 230 8.12 6.25 -18.55
N PHE A 231 7.52 7.11 -17.73
CA PHE A 231 6.06 7.29 -17.67
C PHE A 231 5.57 8.60 -18.28
N TYR A 232 6.45 9.57 -18.54
CA TYR A 232 6.04 10.87 -19.07
C TYR A 232 6.75 11.16 -20.39
N SER A 233 6.02 10.91 -21.48
CA SER A 233 6.58 10.90 -22.83
C SER A 233 7.19 12.24 -23.23
N GLU A 234 6.52 13.34 -22.87
CA GLU A 234 6.92 14.72 -23.18
C GLU A 234 8.34 15.05 -22.71
N LEU A 235 8.73 14.61 -21.51
CA LEU A 235 10.04 14.88 -20.92
C LEU A 235 10.97 13.67 -20.89
N SER A 236 10.66 12.62 -21.65
CA SER A 236 11.45 11.37 -21.61
C SER A 236 12.91 11.59 -22.03
N LYS A 237 13.13 12.38 -23.10
CA LYS A 237 14.48 12.76 -23.57
C LYS A 237 15.22 13.61 -22.54
N ASP A 238 14.55 14.60 -21.96
CA ASP A 238 15.14 15.48 -20.95
C ASP A 238 15.55 14.71 -19.69
N ALA A 239 14.75 13.75 -19.26
CA ALA A 239 15.08 12.86 -18.15
C ALA A 239 16.29 11.96 -18.47
N LEU A 240 16.40 11.44 -19.70
CA LEU A 240 17.56 10.66 -20.14
C LEU A 240 18.84 11.51 -20.13
N GLU A 241 18.80 12.73 -20.67
CA GLU A 241 19.95 13.63 -20.66
C GLU A 241 20.31 14.08 -19.23
N THR A 242 19.31 14.31 -18.38
CA THR A 242 19.51 14.58 -16.95
C THR A 242 20.19 13.40 -16.27
N ALA A 243 19.75 12.16 -16.52
CA ALA A 243 20.37 10.96 -15.97
C ALA A 243 21.84 10.81 -16.40
N LYS A 244 22.18 11.12 -17.66
CA LYS A 244 23.57 11.10 -18.14
C LYS A 244 24.44 12.12 -17.41
N ARG A 245 23.93 13.35 -17.20
CA ARG A 245 24.66 14.41 -16.47
C ARG A 245 24.82 14.10 -14.99
N ILE A 246 23.82 13.48 -14.36
CA ILE A 246 23.91 13.00 -12.97
C ILE A 246 24.99 11.92 -12.85
N GLY A 247 25.06 10.98 -13.78
CA GLY A 247 25.97 9.84 -13.70
C GLY A 247 25.57 8.84 -12.61
N THR A 248 26.56 8.11 -12.08
CA THR A 248 26.31 7.06 -11.07
C THR A 248 25.85 7.65 -9.74
N VAL A 249 24.71 7.17 -9.23
CA VAL A 249 24.17 7.57 -7.92
C VAL A 249 24.49 6.51 -6.88
N GLU A 250 25.32 6.88 -5.91
CA GLU A 250 25.71 6.00 -4.81
C GLU A 250 24.75 6.12 -3.62
N VAL A 251 24.20 4.99 -3.18
CA VAL A 251 23.31 4.89 -2.02
C VAL A 251 23.74 3.70 -1.18
N THR A 252 23.90 3.91 0.12
CA THR A 252 24.02 2.84 1.11
C THR A 252 22.68 2.12 1.22
N MET A 253 22.59 0.92 0.63
CA MET A 253 21.37 0.11 0.63
C MET A 253 21.18 -0.71 1.92
N GLY A 254 22.12 -0.61 2.86
CA GLY A 254 22.21 -1.43 4.06
C GLY A 254 23.00 -2.73 3.81
N LYS A 255 22.78 -3.78 4.61
CA LYS A 255 23.52 -5.05 4.53
C LYS A 255 22.94 -5.97 3.45
N THR A 256 22.95 -5.51 2.20
CA THR A 256 22.28 -6.15 1.07
C THR A 256 23.12 -6.03 -0.21
N ALA A 257 22.96 -6.98 -1.13
CA ALA A 257 23.58 -6.96 -2.46
C ALA A 257 22.78 -6.13 -3.48
N CYS A 258 21.67 -5.51 -3.08
CA CYS A 258 20.85 -4.68 -3.95
C CYS A 258 21.64 -3.47 -4.46
N LYS A 259 21.50 -3.21 -5.76
CA LYS A 259 22.15 -2.09 -6.45
C LYS A 259 21.15 -0.96 -6.69
N VAL A 260 21.65 0.27 -6.71
CA VAL A 260 20.88 1.42 -7.18
C VAL A 260 20.64 1.24 -8.68
N PRO A 261 19.39 1.38 -9.17
CA PRO A 261 19.12 1.29 -10.59
C PRO A 261 19.88 2.37 -11.36
N ASP A 262 20.59 1.97 -12.42
CA ASP A 262 21.16 2.92 -13.37
C ASP A 262 20.02 3.57 -14.18
N ALA A 263 19.81 4.88 -13.99
CA ALA A 263 18.72 5.58 -14.61
C ALA A 263 18.81 5.61 -16.14
N VAL A 264 20.01 5.76 -16.71
CA VAL A 264 20.22 5.76 -18.16
C VAL A 264 19.84 4.40 -18.74
N GLN A 265 20.37 3.32 -18.17
CA GLN A 265 20.08 1.96 -18.64
C GLN A 265 18.61 1.60 -18.48
N TYR A 266 17.96 2.04 -17.39
CA TYR A 266 16.55 1.77 -17.15
C TYR A 266 15.65 2.47 -18.19
N ILE A 267 15.90 3.76 -18.46
CA ILE A 267 15.12 4.53 -19.43
C ILE A 267 15.32 3.96 -20.85
N LEU A 268 16.57 3.68 -21.25
CA LEU A 268 16.86 3.07 -22.55
C LEU A 268 16.22 1.69 -22.70
N LYS A 269 16.18 0.88 -21.64
CA LYS A 269 15.48 -0.41 -21.64
C LYS A 269 13.98 -0.22 -21.87
N MET A 270 13.34 0.74 -21.19
CA MET A 270 11.91 1.04 -21.41
C MET A 270 11.65 1.52 -22.83
N GLN A 271 12.54 2.34 -23.39
CA GLN A 271 12.48 2.80 -24.78
C GLN A 271 12.58 1.63 -25.76
N LYS A 272 13.55 0.73 -25.59
CA LYS A 272 13.72 -0.48 -26.42
C LYS A 272 12.49 -1.39 -26.37
N MET A 273 11.82 -1.46 -25.22
CA MET A 273 10.60 -2.25 -25.05
C MET A 273 9.33 -1.56 -25.59
N GLY A 274 9.42 -0.33 -26.10
CA GLY A 274 8.26 0.45 -26.54
C GLY A 274 7.28 0.78 -25.41
N LYS A 275 7.78 0.94 -24.18
CA LYS A 275 6.94 1.14 -22.98
C LYS A 275 6.96 2.58 -22.42
N ILE A 276 7.58 3.51 -23.12
CA ILE A 276 7.61 4.92 -22.70
C ILE A 276 6.19 5.48 -22.74
N GLY A 277 5.78 6.15 -21.66
CA GLY A 277 4.43 6.71 -21.51
C GLY A 277 3.37 5.72 -21.00
N ASN A 278 3.70 4.43 -20.84
CA ASN A 278 2.74 3.44 -20.37
C ASN A 278 2.37 3.67 -18.91
N LYS A 279 1.14 4.13 -18.65
CA LYS A 279 0.61 4.33 -17.29
C LYS A 279 0.20 3.00 -16.64
N LYS A 280 0.30 2.97 -15.32
CA LYS A 280 -0.22 1.91 -14.46
C LYS A 280 -1.67 2.20 -14.09
N LYS A 281 -2.41 1.15 -13.76
CA LYS A 281 -3.78 1.26 -13.24
C LYS A 281 -3.82 1.89 -11.83
N MET A 282 -2.80 1.63 -11.02
CA MET A 282 -2.66 2.13 -9.65
C MET A 282 -1.17 2.16 -9.27
N ALA A 283 -0.82 2.93 -8.23
CA ALA A 283 0.55 3.06 -7.76
C ALA A 283 0.95 1.88 -6.87
N ARG A 284 0.01 1.37 -6.07
CA ARG A 284 0.21 0.24 -5.16
C ARG A 284 0.46 -1.08 -5.90
N CYS A 285 1.12 -2.01 -5.22
CA CYS A 285 1.57 -3.31 -5.73
C CYS A 285 0.46 -4.32 -6.04
#